data_AF-A0A7Y9KQZ2-F1
#
_entry.id   AF-A0A7Y9KQZ2-F1
#
_cell.length_a   1.000
_cell.length_b   1.000
_cell.length_c   1.000
_cell.angle_alpha   90.00
_cell.angle_beta   90.00
_cell.angle_gamma   90.00
#
_symmetry.space_group_name_H-M   'P 1'
#
loop_
_entity.id
_entity.type
_entity.pdbx_description
1 polymer ?
#
loop_
_entity_poly.entity_id
_entity_poly.type
_entity_poly.pdbx_seq_one_letter_code
_entity_poly.pdbx_strand_id
1 'polypeptide(L)'
;MSEMYGQTEKALSKGADFVDQARGDVKNKCGVLSGNIQTMMGGWGGQGATAFNNLMIAWDQKQETILKALDQLSASMKETERDNVSTDESQSANHANLQGRLG
;
A
#
# COMPACT_ATOMS: atom_id res chain seq x y z
N MET A 1 15.38 -16.38 21.47
CA MET A 1 15.32 -16.66 20.00
C MET A 1 13.89 -16.67 19.50
N SER A 2 12.96 -17.48 20.05
CA SER A 2 11.55 -17.53 19.61
C SER A 2 10.79 -16.17 19.61
N GLU A 3 11.01 -15.30 20.59
CA GLU A 3 10.34 -13.97 20.65
C GLU A 3 10.76 -13.00 19.53
N MET A 4 11.97 -13.14 18.99
CA MET A 4 12.48 -12.26 17.92
C MET A 4 11.85 -12.63 16.56
N TYR A 5 11.57 -13.92 16.34
CA TYR A 5 10.86 -14.39 15.15
C TYR A 5 9.40 -13.92 15.15
N GLY A 6 8.67 -14.12 16.25
CA GLY A 6 7.27 -13.67 16.37
C GLY A 6 7.06 -12.15 16.38
N GLN A 7 8.08 -11.35 16.75
CA GLN A 7 8.03 -9.89 16.59
C GLN A 7 8.22 -9.44 15.13
N THR A 8 9.00 -10.20 14.34
CA THR A 8 9.24 -9.89 12.93
C THR A 8 8.04 -10.29 12.07
N GLU A 9 7.37 -11.39 12.42
CA GLU A 9 6.11 -11.89 11.81
C GLU A 9 4.90 -10.95 11.91
N LYS A 10 5.02 -9.78 12.56
CA LYS A 10 3.94 -8.78 12.62
C LYS A 10 4.36 -7.39 12.18
N ALA A 11 5.66 -7.18 11.93
CA ALA A 11 6.19 -5.88 11.59
C ALA A 11 5.76 -5.44 10.18
N LEU A 12 5.65 -6.39 9.25
CA LEU A 12 5.24 -6.13 7.87
C LEU A 12 3.74 -5.90 7.78
N SER A 13 2.91 -6.67 8.50
CA SER A 13 1.47 -6.39 8.60
C SER A 13 1.19 -5.02 9.19
N LYS A 14 1.87 -4.66 10.28
CA LYS A 14 1.72 -3.32 10.87
C LYS A 14 2.19 -2.22 9.93
N GLY A 15 3.27 -2.46 9.18
CA GLY A 15 3.71 -1.55 8.12
C GLY A 15 2.68 -1.39 7.01
N ALA A 16 2.03 -2.49 6.58
CA ALA A 16 0.96 -2.47 5.61
C ALA A 16 -0.26 -1.66 6.10
N ASP A 17 -0.63 -1.76 7.38
CA ASP A 17 -1.69 -0.95 7.97
C ASP A 17 -1.37 0.56 7.89
N PHE A 18 -0.11 0.95 8.14
CA PHE A 18 0.31 2.33 7.97
C PHE A 18 0.26 2.80 6.51
N VAL A 19 0.60 1.92 5.56
CA VAL A 19 0.46 2.20 4.13
C VAL A 19 -1.01 2.38 3.75
N ASP A 20 -1.90 1.52 4.25
CA ASP A 20 -3.34 1.61 4.03
C ASP A 20 -3.92 2.92 4.59
N GLN A 21 -3.47 3.33 5.79
CA GLN A 21 -3.83 4.62 6.38
C GLN A 21 -3.33 5.79 5.50
N ALA A 22 -2.05 5.79 5.12
CA ALA A 22 -1.47 6.83 4.28
C ALA A 22 -2.18 6.92 2.91
N ARG A 23 -2.59 5.79 2.35
CA ARG A 23 -3.41 5.72 1.13
C ARG A 23 -4.76 6.38 1.32
N GLY A 24 -5.43 6.14 2.45
CA GLY A 24 -6.67 6.84 2.83
C GLY A 24 -6.47 8.36 2.89
N ASP A 25 -5.40 8.81 3.54
CA ASP A 25 -5.06 10.23 3.66
C ASP A 25 -4.77 10.88 2.30
N VAL A 26 -4.01 10.20 1.43
CA VAL A 26 -3.76 10.66 0.05
C VAL A 26 -5.06 10.77 -0.72
N LYS A 27 -5.93 9.75 -0.67
CA LYS A 27 -7.24 9.77 -1.33
C LYS A 27 -8.09 10.97 -0.88
N ASN A 28 -8.13 11.24 0.43
CA ASN A 28 -8.88 12.35 0.99
C ASN A 28 -8.34 13.70 0.51
N LYS A 29 -7.01 13.89 0.59
CA LYS A 29 -6.35 15.12 0.10
C LYS A 29 -6.59 15.32 -1.39
N CYS A 30 -6.53 14.24 -2.17
CA CYS A 30 -6.79 14.31 -3.60
C CYS A 30 -8.23 14.72 -3.91
N GLY A 31 -9.21 14.17 -3.19
CA GLY A 31 -10.62 14.55 -3.32
C GLY A 31 -10.86 16.04 -3.00
N VAL A 32 -10.23 16.55 -1.93
CA VAL A 32 -10.29 17.99 -1.59
C VAL A 32 -9.70 18.85 -2.71
N LEU A 33 -8.54 18.47 -3.26
CA LEU A 33 -7.94 19.23 -4.35
C LEU A 33 -8.80 19.19 -5.62
N SER A 34 -9.36 18.03 -5.98
CA SER A 34 -10.29 17.92 -7.11
C SER A 34 -11.52 18.83 -6.93
N GLY A 35 -12.09 18.91 -5.73
CA GLY A 35 -13.22 19.81 -5.44
C GLY A 35 -12.83 21.29 -5.54
N ASN A 36 -11.64 21.66 -5.08
CA ASN A 36 -11.12 23.02 -5.22
C ASN A 36 -10.90 23.39 -6.69
N ILE A 37 -10.32 22.46 -7.48
CA ILE A 37 -10.12 22.59 -8.92
C ILE A 37 -11.48 22.79 -9.62
N GLN A 38 -12.48 21.97 -9.31
CA GLN A 38 -13.84 22.11 -9.86
C GLN A 38 -14.50 23.45 -9.53
N THR A 39 -14.34 23.94 -8.31
CA THR A 39 -14.91 25.24 -7.90
C THR A 39 -14.29 26.39 -8.69
N MET A 40 -12.99 26.31 -8.98
CA MET A 40 -12.25 27.32 -9.75
C MET A 40 -12.68 27.35 -11.24
N MET A 41 -13.20 26.23 -11.76
CA MET A 41 -13.69 26.11 -13.15
C MET A 41 -14.81 27.12 -13.48
N GLY A 42 -15.63 27.49 -12.50
CA GLY A 42 -16.70 28.48 -12.69
C GLY A 42 -16.20 29.85 -13.16
N GLY A 43 -14.91 30.17 -12.96
CA GLY A 43 -14.28 31.41 -13.42
C GLY A 43 -13.48 31.30 -14.72
N TRP A 44 -13.30 30.09 -15.28
CA TRP A 44 -12.37 29.83 -16.39
C TRP A 44 -13.13 29.51 -17.69
N GLY A 45 -13.74 30.51 -18.31
CA GLY A 45 -14.38 30.40 -19.62
C GLY A 45 -13.38 30.50 -20.81
N GLY A 46 -13.71 29.90 -21.96
CA GLY A 46 -12.93 30.06 -23.20
C GLY A 46 -11.72 29.13 -23.30
N GLN A 47 -10.56 29.63 -23.77
CA GLN A 47 -9.32 28.83 -23.94
C GLN A 47 -8.82 28.19 -22.62
N GLY A 48 -9.20 28.76 -21.46
CA GLY A 48 -8.91 28.19 -20.14
C GLY A 48 -9.63 26.86 -19.88
N ALA A 49 -10.76 26.59 -20.54
CA ALA A 49 -11.52 25.35 -20.36
C ALA A 49 -10.76 24.12 -20.88
N THR A 50 -10.02 24.25 -21.98
CA THR A 50 -9.22 23.14 -22.54
C THR A 50 -8.01 22.83 -21.65
N ALA A 51 -7.28 23.86 -21.21
CA ALA A 51 -6.15 23.69 -20.29
C ALA A 51 -6.61 23.06 -18.96
N PHE A 52 -7.80 23.44 -18.49
CA PHE A 52 -8.42 22.85 -17.31
C PHE A 52 -8.77 21.37 -17.50
N ASN A 53 -9.42 21.00 -18.61
CA ASN A 53 -9.75 19.60 -18.89
C ASN A 53 -8.48 18.73 -18.93
N ASN A 54 -7.41 19.22 -19.55
CA ASN A 54 -6.13 18.54 -19.57
C ASN A 54 -5.53 18.38 -18.17
N LEU A 55 -5.63 19.41 -17.32
CA LEU A 55 -5.21 19.34 -15.93
C LEU A 55 -6.00 18.28 -15.16
N MET A 56 -7.32 18.23 -15.31
CA MET A 56 -8.16 17.26 -14.62
C MET A 56 -7.79 15.82 -15.01
N ILE A 57 -7.63 15.56 -16.31
CA ILE A 57 -7.24 14.23 -16.81
C ILE A 57 -5.87 13.83 -16.26
N ALA A 58 -4.89 14.74 -16.34
CA ALA A 58 -3.55 14.47 -15.82
C ALA A 58 -3.59 14.25 -14.30
N TRP A 59 -4.36 15.05 -13.57
CA TRP A 59 -4.55 14.92 -12.14
C TRP A 59 -5.12 13.55 -11.77
N ASP A 60 -6.20 13.13 -12.43
CA ASP A 60 -6.86 11.84 -12.22
C ASP A 60 -5.90 10.67 -12.45
N GLN A 61 -5.13 10.70 -13.54
CA GLN A 61 -4.13 9.68 -13.83
C GLN A 61 -3.03 9.61 -12.76
N LYS A 62 -2.55 10.77 -12.29
CA LYS A 62 -1.48 10.83 -11.28
C LYS A 62 -1.95 10.35 -9.92
N GLN A 63 -3.14 10.75 -9.47
CA GLN A 63 -3.69 10.24 -8.20
C GLN A 63 -3.90 8.73 -8.26
N GLU A 64 -4.45 8.20 -9.36
CA GLU A 64 -4.70 6.77 -9.51
C GLU A 64 -3.39 5.96 -9.46
N THR A 65 -2.34 6.48 -10.10
CA THR A 65 -1.00 5.86 -10.07
C THR A 65 -0.47 5.76 -8.64
N ILE A 66 -0.58 6.83 -7.85
CA ILE A 66 -0.10 6.85 -6.46
C ILE A 66 -0.92 5.88 -5.59
N LEU A 67 -2.25 5.91 -5.71
CA LEU A 67 -3.13 5.03 -4.94
C LEU A 67 -2.87 3.55 -5.25
N LYS A 68 -2.69 3.19 -6.53
CA LYS A 68 -2.32 1.84 -6.95
C LYS A 68 -0.96 1.40 -6.42
N ALA A 69 0.03 2.30 -6.41
CA ALA A 69 1.35 1.98 -5.86
C ALA A 69 1.30 1.68 -4.35
N LEU A 70 0.47 2.42 -3.61
CA LEU A 70 0.25 2.18 -2.17
C LEU A 70 -0.51 0.87 -1.92
N ASP A 71 -1.54 0.58 -2.74
CA ASP A 71 -2.25 -0.71 -2.70
C ASP A 71 -1.30 -1.88 -2.94
N GLN A 72 -0.46 -1.78 -3.97
CA GLN A 72 0.52 -2.83 -4.30
C GLN A 72 1.56 -3.00 -3.19
N LEU A 73 2.04 -1.91 -2.59
CA LEU A 73 2.99 -1.97 -1.48
C LEU A 73 2.40 -2.69 -0.27
N SER A 74 1.19 -2.33 0.15
CA SER A 74 0.46 -2.99 1.25
C SER A 74 0.28 -4.49 0.99
N ALA A 75 -0.14 -4.85 -0.23
CA ALA A 75 -0.29 -6.24 -0.63
C ALA A 75 1.04 -7.01 -0.57
N SER A 76 2.12 -6.45 -1.11
CA SER A 76 3.44 -7.09 -1.11
C SER A 76 4.00 -7.26 0.30
N MET A 77 3.74 -6.34 1.23
CA MET A 77 4.15 -6.49 2.63
C MET A 77 3.42 -7.64 3.32
N LYS A 78 2.10 -7.73 3.16
CA LYS A 78 1.27 -8.82 3.71
C LYS A 78 1.65 -10.18 3.12
N GLU A 79 1.91 -10.23 1.81
CA GLU A 79 2.39 -11.43 1.13
C GLU A 79 3.75 -11.88 1.64
N THR A 80 4.71 -10.95 1.74
CA THR A 80 6.07 -11.26 2.24
C THR A 80 6.02 -11.81 3.66
N GLU A 81 5.17 -11.27 4.53
CA GLU A 81 5.03 -11.78 5.90
C GLU A 81 4.49 -13.21 5.93
N ARG A 82 3.42 -13.47 5.18
CA ARG A 82 2.82 -14.81 5.07
C ARG A 82 3.84 -15.82 4.55
N ASP A 83 4.61 -15.46 3.53
CA ASP A 83 5.59 -16.35 2.92
C ASP A 83 6.77 -16.62 3.87
N ASN A 84 7.18 -15.64 4.68
CA ASN A 84 8.17 -15.83 5.74
C ASN A 84 7.67 -16.80 6.82
N VAL A 85 6.44 -16.62 7.32
CA VAL A 85 5.83 -17.51 8.33
C VAL A 85 5.78 -18.95 7.81
N SER A 86 5.27 -19.14 6.58
CA SER A 86 5.19 -20.46 5.94
C SER A 86 6.57 -21.12 5.79
N THR A 87 7.58 -20.33 5.42
CA THR A 87 8.96 -20.81 5.29
C THR A 87 9.51 -21.25 6.64
N ASP A 88 9.32 -20.46 7.69
CA ASP A 88 9.80 -20.76 9.04
C ASP A 88 9.12 -22.00 9.64
N GLU A 89 7.81 -22.15 9.44
CA GLU A 89 7.06 -23.36 9.83
C GLU A 89 7.62 -24.61 9.14
N SER A 90 7.89 -24.54 7.83
CA SER A 90 8.46 -25.65 7.08
C SER A 90 9.87 -26.02 7.56
N GLN A 91 10.72 -25.03 7.87
CA GLN A 91 12.07 -25.28 8.38
C GLN A 91 12.03 -25.89 9.78
N SER A 92 11.15 -25.39 10.65
CA SER A 92 10.94 -25.93 12.00
C SER A 92 10.49 -27.40 11.96
N ALA A 93 9.52 -27.74 11.09
CA ALA A 93 9.06 -29.11 10.92
C ALA A 93 10.17 -30.05 10.43
N ASN A 94 10.98 -29.60 9.45
CA ASN A 94 12.13 -30.36 8.97
C ASN A 94 13.17 -30.58 10.07
N HIS A 95 13.45 -29.55 10.87
CA HIS A 95 14.39 -29.65 11.98
C HIS A 95 13.91 -30.63 13.06
N ALA A 96 12.63 -30.55 13.45
CA ALA A 96 12.01 -31.46 14.42
C ALA A 96 12.07 -32.92 13.93
N ASN A 97 11.78 -33.16 12.65
CA ASN A 97 11.88 -34.47 12.03
C ASN A 97 13.32 -35.01 12.04
N LEU A 98 14.32 -34.16 11.78
CA LEU A 98 15.72 -34.56 11.82
C LEU A 98 16.17 -34.90 13.25
N GLN A 99 15.82 -34.07 14.24
CA GLN A 99 16.13 -34.33 15.64
C GLN A 99 15.51 -35.65 16.12
N GLY A 100 14.25 -35.92 15.78
CA GLY A 100 13.58 -37.17 16.14
C GLY A 100 14.18 -38.43 15.48
N ARG A 101 15.04 -38.28 14.46
CA ARG A 101 15.78 -39.38 13.84
C ARG A 101 17.19 -39.57 14.38
N LEU A 102 17.72 -38.55 15.08
CA LEU A 102 19.07 -38.54 15.63
C LEU A 102 19.11 -38.77 17.14
N GLY A 103 17.97 -38.66 17.83
CA GLY A 103 17.76 -39.15 19.20
C GLY A 103 17.18 -40.55 19.21
#